data_AF-A0A7R7E0X7-F1
#
_entry.id   AF-A0A7R7E0X7-F1
#
_cell.length_a   1.000
_cell.length_b   1.000
_cell.length_c   1.000
_cell.angle_alpha   90.00
_cell.angle_beta   90.00
_cell.angle_gamma   90.00
#
_symmetry.space_group_name_H-M   'P 1'
#
loop_
_entity.id
_entity.type
_entity.pdbx_description
1 polymer ?
#
loop_
_entity_poly.entity_id
_entity_poly.type
_entity_poly.pdbx_seq_one_letter_code
_entity_poly.pdbx_strand_id
1 'polypeptide(L)'
;MTEAENKLWHELRDRRLDRIKFRRQVPIGKYVADFACLEARLIVELDGSQHADSDSDRISSAELRASGFRVLRFWNDDVLKDLDGVCDTIIAYVKDDGLQPWL
;
A
#
# COMPACT_ATOMS: atom_id res chain seq x y z
N MET A 1 8.92 -1.82 12.61
CA MET A 1 7.60 -2.16 12.07
C MET A 1 6.58 -1.53 12.98
N THR A 2 5.78 -0.61 12.47
CA THR A 2 4.77 0.09 13.27
C THR A 2 3.64 -0.86 13.70
N GLU A 3 2.81 -0.44 14.65
CA GLU A 3 1.63 -1.21 15.03
C GLU A 3 0.67 -1.39 13.84
N ALA A 4 0.46 -0.32 13.07
CA ALA A 4 -0.35 -0.34 11.85
C ALA A 4 0.17 -1.34 10.81
N GLU A 5 1.49 -1.32 10.51
CA GLU A 5 2.11 -2.30 9.61
C GLU A 5 1.91 -3.75 10.08
N ASN A 6 2.08 -4.02 11.38
CA ASN A 6 1.87 -5.37 11.91
C ASN A 6 0.41 -5.81 11.78
N LYS A 7 -0.53 -4.92 12.08
CA LYS A 7 -1.97 -5.18 12.01
C LYS A 7 -2.41 -5.46 10.57
N LEU A 8 -2.00 -4.61 9.63
CA LEU A 8 -2.29 -4.83 8.22
C LEU A 8 -1.59 -6.07 7.68
N TRP A 9 -0.33 -6.32 8.06
CA TRP A 9 0.39 -7.52 7.62
C TRP A 9 -0.31 -8.82 8.05
N HIS A 10 -0.98 -8.82 9.21
CA HIS A 10 -1.74 -9.98 9.68
C HIS A 10 -2.88 -10.36 8.70
N GLU A 11 -3.53 -9.38 8.09
CA GLU A 11 -4.58 -9.60 7.09
C GLU A 11 -4.01 -9.93 5.69
N LEU A 12 -2.87 -9.34 5.32
CA LEU A 12 -2.29 -9.51 3.99
C LEU A 12 -1.49 -10.82 3.81
N ARG A 13 -0.85 -11.31 4.87
CA ARG A 13 0.03 -12.49 4.81
C ARG A 13 -0.72 -13.76 4.45
N ASP A 14 0.01 -14.75 3.95
CA ASP A 14 -0.50 -16.11 3.71
C ASP A 14 -1.78 -16.17 2.86
N ARG A 15 -1.99 -15.16 1.99
CA ARG A 15 -3.17 -15.01 1.14
C ARG A 15 -4.49 -14.94 1.93
N ARG A 16 -4.45 -14.41 3.16
CA ARG A 16 -5.63 -14.30 4.04
C ARG A 16 -6.65 -13.31 3.48
N LEU A 17 -6.19 -12.17 2.96
CA LEU A 17 -7.05 -11.21 2.27
C LEU A 17 -7.44 -11.72 0.87
N ASP A 18 -8.66 -12.25 0.75
CA ASP A 18 -9.31 -12.66 -0.50
C ASP A 18 -8.44 -13.54 -1.44
N ARG A 19 -7.58 -14.38 -0.86
CA ARG A 19 -6.62 -15.24 -1.58
C ARG A 19 -5.55 -14.48 -2.39
N ILE A 20 -5.46 -13.16 -2.23
CA ILE A 20 -4.53 -12.27 -2.93
C ILE A 20 -3.12 -12.43 -2.33
N LYS A 21 -2.11 -12.50 -3.19
CA LYS A 21 -0.72 -12.63 -2.75
C LYS A 21 -0.08 -11.26 -2.53
N PHE A 22 0.20 -10.95 -1.26
CA PHE A 22 1.04 -9.82 -0.87
C PHE A 22 2.42 -10.27 -0.41
N ARG A 23 3.40 -9.37 -0.59
CA ARG A 23 4.73 -9.43 0.02
C ARG A 23 4.91 -8.15 0.84
N ARG A 24 5.72 -8.23 1.90
CA ARG A 24 6.09 -7.09 2.75
C ARG A 24 7.54 -6.68 2.48
N GLN A 25 7.86 -5.39 2.61
CA GLN A 25 9.20 -4.81 2.44
C GLN A 25 9.85 -5.21 1.11
N VAL A 26 9.17 -4.87 0.00
CA VAL A 26 9.54 -5.31 -1.34
C VAL A 26 10.45 -4.28 -2.01
N PRO A 27 11.70 -4.63 -2.37
CA PRO A 27 12.56 -3.75 -3.15
C PRO A 27 11.99 -3.56 -4.57
N ILE A 28 11.80 -2.29 -4.96
CA ILE A 28 11.36 -1.86 -6.29
C ILE A 28 12.34 -0.78 -6.77
N GLY A 29 13.33 -1.18 -7.55
CA GLY A 29 14.42 -0.29 -7.95
C GLY A 29 15.20 0.20 -6.72
N LYS A 30 15.20 1.52 -6.50
CA LYS A 30 15.85 2.16 -5.33
C LYS A 30 14.91 2.30 -4.12
N TYR A 31 13.64 1.95 -4.28
CA TYR A 31 12.60 2.08 -3.26
C TYR A 31 12.35 0.73 -2.56
N VAL A 32 11.89 0.76 -1.31
CA VAL A 32 11.39 -0.42 -0.60
C VAL A 32 9.95 -0.14 -0.20
N ALA A 33 9.02 -0.87 -0.83
CA ALA A 33 7.60 -0.75 -0.54
C ALA A 33 7.20 -1.50 0.72
N ASP A 34 6.34 -0.92 1.55
CA ASP A 34 5.83 -1.58 2.75
C ASP A 34 5.12 -2.90 2.40
N PHE A 35 4.21 -2.85 1.42
CA PHE A 35 3.56 -4.03 0.87
C PHE A 35 3.39 -3.93 -0.64
N ALA A 36 3.44 -5.08 -1.33
CA ALA A 36 3.12 -5.13 -2.75
C ALA A 36 2.38 -6.42 -3.14
N CYS A 37 1.33 -6.25 -3.96
CA CYS A 37 0.78 -7.30 -4.81
C CYS A 37 1.40 -7.15 -6.20
N LEU A 38 2.37 -8.01 -6.51
CA LEU A 38 3.08 -7.94 -7.79
C LEU A 38 2.19 -8.34 -8.97
N GLU A 39 1.25 -9.27 -8.75
CA GLU A 39 0.31 -9.74 -9.78
C GLU A 39 -0.60 -8.60 -10.25
N ALA A 40 -1.09 -7.77 -9.33
CA ALA A 40 -1.95 -6.61 -9.62
C ALA A 40 -1.19 -5.30 -9.83
N ARG A 41 0.15 -5.33 -9.78
CA ARG A 41 1.04 -4.15 -9.76
C ARG A 41 0.56 -3.06 -8.79
N LEU A 42 0.19 -3.48 -7.59
CA LEU A 42 -0.31 -2.59 -6.54
C LEU A 42 0.67 -2.55 -5.37
N ILE A 43 1.04 -1.35 -4.96
CA ILE A 43 1.82 -1.04 -3.77
C ILE A 43 0.88 -0.46 -2.72
N VAL A 44 1.08 -0.83 -1.46
CA VAL A 44 0.39 -0.25 -0.30
C VAL A 44 1.45 0.27 0.66
N GLU A 45 1.40 1.56 0.96
CA GLU A 45 2.31 2.27 1.87
C GLU A 45 1.55 2.77 3.10
N LEU A 46 2.21 2.72 4.26
CA LEU A 46 1.66 3.26 5.50
C LEU A 46 2.45 4.49 5.93
N ASP A 47 1.74 5.61 6.14
CA ASP A 47 2.34 6.87 6.53
C ASP A 47 2.13 7.16 8.03
N GLY A 48 3.22 7.43 8.73
CA GLY A 48 3.21 7.83 10.13
C GLY A 48 3.27 9.34 10.35
N SER A 49 3.44 10.14 9.31
CA SER A 49 3.66 11.59 9.42
C SER A 49 2.39 12.37 9.11
N GLN A 50 1.57 12.72 10.11
CA GLN A 50 0.34 13.53 9.94
C GLN A 50 0.53 14.88 9.19
N HIS A 51 1.77 15.25 8.86
CA HIS A 51 2.16 16.39 8.03
C HIS A 51 3.06 15.96 6.86
N ALA A 52 2.51 15.19 5.93
CA ALA A 52 3.17 14.92 4.63
C ALA A 52 3.01 16.13 3.68
N ASP A 53 3.64 17.26 4.04
CA ASP A 53 3.79 18.43 3.16
C ASP A 53 5.26 18.63 2.76
N SER A 54 5.99 17.51 2.65
CA SER A 54 7.39 17.49 2.23
C SER A 54 7.48 17.02 0.78
N ASP A 55 7.85 17.93 -0.14
CA ASP A 55 8.05 17.67 -1.58
C ASP A 55 8.98 16.47 -1.90
N SER A 56 9.76 16.01 -0.92
CA SER A 56 10.65 14.85 -1.05
C SER A 56 9.90 13.51 -1.22
N ASP A 57 8.64 13.40 -0.78
CA ASP A 57 7.84 12.17 -0.88
C ASP A 57 7.12 12.02 -2.24
N ARG A 58 6.91 13.13 -2.97
CA ARG A 58 6.27 13.12 -4.29
C ARG A 58 7.14 12.50 -5.37
N ILE A 59 8.46 12.50 -5.18
CA ILE A 59 9.44 11.94 -6.13
C ILE A 59 9.33 10.41 -6.21
N SER A 60 9.09 9.74 -5.07
CA SER A 60 8.93 8.28 -5.00
C SER A 60 7.69 7.79 -5.75
N SER A 61 6.60 8.56 -5.72
CA SER A 61 5.34 8.22 -6.41
C SER A 61 5.47 8.19 -7.94
N ALA A 62 6.23 9.12 -8.51
CA ALA A 62 6.38 9.24 -9.97
C ALA A 62 7.23 8.10 -10.57
N GLU A 63 8.32 7.72 -9.89
CA GLU A 63 9.19 6.62 -10.33
C GLU A 63 8.52 5.25 -10.23
N LEU A 64 7.74 5.02 -9.17
CA LEU A 64 6.94 3.80 -9.00
C LEU A 64 5.82 3.71 -10.05
N ARG A 65 5.17 4.84 -10.36
CA ARG A 65 4.18 4.92 -11.45
C ARG A 65 4.82 4.69 -12.82
N ALA A 66 6.01 5.24 -13.08
CA ALA A 66 6.76 4.95 -14.31
C ALA A 66 7.14 3.46 -14.41
N SER A 67 7.35 2.81 -13.27
CA SER A 67 7.52 1.36 -13.16
C SER A 67 6.22 0.58 -13.26
N GLY A 68 5.11 1.22 -13.65
CA GLY A 68 3.77 0.66 -13.87
C GLY A 68 3.06 0.16 -12.62
N PHE A 69 3.48 0.60 -11.42
CA PHE A 69 2.77 0.30 -10.19
C PHE A 69 1.75 1.40 -9.87
N ARG A 70 0.60 0.97 -9.36
CA ARG A 70 -0.33 1.83 -8.63
C ARG A 70 0.07 1.84 -7.16
N VAL A 71 -0.13 2.96 -6.47
CA VAL A 71 0.28 3.14 -5.07
C VAL A 71 -0.92 3.61 -4.27
N LEU A 72 -1.34 2.84 -3.28
CA LEU A 72 -2.26 3.27 -2.23
C LEU A 72 -1.46 3.67 -0.99
N ARG A 73 -1.80 4.81 -0.39
CA ARG A 73 -1.21 5.27 0.87
C ARG A 73 -2.31 5.39 1.90
N PHE A 74 -2.08 4.83 3.08
CA PHE A 74 -2.99 4.95 4.22
C PHE A 74 -2.28 5.62 5.38
N TRP A 75 -3.01 6.41 6.15
CA TRP A 75 -2.52 6.86 7.44
C TRP A 75 -2.46 5.68 8.41
N ASN A 76 -1.44 5.66 9.27
CA ASN A 76 -1.38 4.68 10.36
C ASN A 76 -2.66 4.70 11.20
N ASP A 77 -3.20 5.89 11.47
CA ASP A 77 -4.45 6.07 12.20
C ASP A 77 -5.65 5.39 11.52
N ASP A 78 -5.73 5.41 10.18
CA ASP A 78 -6.82 4.77 9.45
C ASP A 78 -6.74 3.25 9.57
N VAL A 79 -5.54 2.67 9.47
CA VAL A 79 -5.34 1.21 9.68
C VAL A 79 -5.69 0.80 11.12
N LEU A 80 -5.35 1.65 12.09
CA LEU A 80 -5.63 1.35 13.49
C LEU A 80 -7.12 1.47 13.81
N LYS A 81 -7.82 2.46 13.24
CA LYS A 81 -9.24 2.76 13.51
C LYS A 81 -10.21 1.94 12.65
N ASP A 82 -9.90 1.70 11.39
CA ASP A 82 -10.77 1.06 10.40
C ASP A 82 -9.98 0.12 9.47
N LEU A 83 -9.52 -1.00 10.03
CA LEU A 83 -8.77 -2.00 9.28
C LEU A 83 -9.60 -2.64 8.17
N ASP A 84 -10.90 -2.85 8.41
CA ASP A 84 -11.80 -3.51 7.46
C ASP A 84 -12.00 -2.62 6.22
N GLY A 85 -12.24 -1.31 6.41
CA GLY A 85 -12.34 -0.36 5.30
C GLY A 85 -11.04 -0.23 4.48
N VAL A 86 -9.88 -0.31 5.13
CA VAL A 86 -8.58 -0.39 4.45
C VAL A 86 -8.48 -1.67 3.61
N CYS A 87 -8.86 -2.82 4.17
CA CYS A 87 -8.84 -4.11 3.48
C CYS A 87 -9.78 -4.13 2.27
N ASP A 88 -11.00 -3.62 2.42
CA ASP A 88 -11.98 -3.52 1.34
C ASP A 88 -11.47 -2.64 0.20
N THR A 89 -10.85 -1.50 0.54
CA THR A 89 -10.22 -0.62 -0.45
C THR A 89 -9.11 -1.34 -1.21
N ILE A 90 -8.23 -2.07 -0.52
CA ILE A 90 -7.16 -2.84 -1.14
C ILE A 90 -7.74 -3.89 -2.10
N ILE A 91 -8.77 -4.64 -1.68
CA ILE A 91 -9.44 -5.64 -2.53
C ILE A 91 -10.00 -4.98 -3.79
N ALA A 92 -10.72 -3.86 -3.65
CA ALA A 92 -11.31 -3.15 -4.77
C ALA A 92 -10.25 -2.77 -5.81
N TYR A 93 -9.12 -2.20 -5.37
CA TYR A 93 -8.02 -1.82 -6.25
C TYR A 93 -7.30 -3.02 -6.86
N VAL A 94 -7.18 -4.15 -6.16
CA VAL A 94 -6.62 -5.36 -6.76
C VAL A 94 -7.52 -5.91 -7.88
N LYS A 95 -8.85 -5.84 -7.69
CA LYS A 95 -9.84 -6.40 -8.63
C LYS A 95 -10.15 -5.50 -9.82
N ASP A 96 -10.02 -4.19 -9.65
CA ASP A 96 -10.26 -3.19 -10.69
C ASP A 96 -9.01 -2.36 -10.93
N ASP A 97 -8.35 -2.61 -12.06
CA ASP A 97 -7.15 -1.89 -12.49
C ASP A 97 -7.45 -0.51 -13.08
N GLY A 98 -8.72 -0.21 -13.36
CA GLY A 98 -9.21 1.09 -13.80
C GLY A 98 -9.30 2.12 -12.66
N LEU A 99 -9.36 1.68 -11.40
CA LEU A 99 -9.33 2.56 -10.24
C LEU A 99 -7.97 3.26 -10.14
N GLN A 100 -7.99 4.58 -10.29
CA GLN A 100 -6.84 5.45 -10.12
C GLN A 100 -6.68 5.79 -8.62
N PRO A 101 -5.51 5.55 -8.02
CA PRO A 101 -5.25 5.96 -6.65
C PRO A 101 -5.43 7.47 -6.52
N TRP A 102 -6.14 7.91 -5.48
CA TRP A 102 -6.37 9.32 -5.19
C TRP A 102 -5.02 10.06 -5.14
N LEU A 103 -4.93 11.14 -5.92
CA LEU A 103 -3.75 12.03 -6.02
C LEU A 103 -3.60 12.89 -4.78
#